data_AF-A0A836T398-F1
#
_entry.id   AF-A0A836T398-F1
#
_cell.length_a   1.000
_cell.length_b   1.000
_cell.length_c   1.000
_cell.angle_alpha   90.00
_cell.angle_beta   90.00
_cell.angle_gamma   90.00
#
_symmetry.space_group_name_H-M   'P 1'
#
loop_
_entity.id
_entity.type
_entity.pdbx_description
1 polymer ?
#
loop_
_entity_poly.entity_id
_entity_poly.type
_entity_poly.pdbx_seq_one_letter_code
_entity_poly.pdbx_strand_id
1 'polypeptide(L)'
;MNLILNTYCNLKCNYCSDTYYGGMRPKYDVKNVLSELYNNNSLEECKSVVWGGGEPLADNGFEGIFQFLTKNIHANYKIFTNSIKYSKPLNDLISKDLVTIT
;
A
#
# COMPACT_ATOMS: atom_id res chain seq x y z
N MET A 1 4.52 -9.08 -4.93
CA MET A 1 5.27 -8.16 -4.04
C MET A 1 4.39 -7.82 -2.85
N ASN A 2 4.90 -7.98 -1.63
CA ASN A 2 4.24 -7.49 -0.41
C ASN A 2 4.84 -6.12 -0.04
N LEU A 3 3.99 -5.12 0.13
CA LEU A 3 4.40 -3.75 0.43
C LEU A 3 3.86 -3.32 1.79
N ILE A 4 4.79 -3.03 2.71
CA ILE A 4 4.53 -2.46 4.03
C ILE A 4 5.12 -1.06 4.04
N LEU A 5 4.28 -0.03 3.92
CA LEU A 5 4.75 1.36 3.91
C LEU A 5 5.25 1.79 5.28
N ASN A 6 4.46 1.51 6.32
CA ASN A 6 4.72 1.88 7.69
C ASN A 6 4.03 0.89 8.63
N THR A 7 4.35 0.98 9.93
CA THR A 7 3.69 0.22 10.99
C THR A 7 2.70 1.05 11.81
N TYR A 8 2.39 2.27 11.37
CA TYR A 8 1.41 3.14 12.00
C TYR A 8 -0.02 2.72 11.65
N CYS A 9 -0.85 2.60 12.68
CA CYS A 9 -2.28 2.32 12.54
C CYS A 9 -3.08 3.34 13.35
N ASN A 10 -4.21 3.78 12.81
CA ASN A 10 -5.18 4.63 13.51
C ASN A 10 -6.14 3.85 14.42
N LEU A 11 -5.98 2.52 14.51
CA LEU A 11 -6.67 1.63 15.46
C LEU A 11 -5.71 1.00 16.47
N LYS A 12 -6.28 0.50 17.57
CA LYS A 12 -5.58 -0.25 18.63
C LYS A 12 -6.30 -1.56 18.92
N CYS A 13 -6.31 -2.44 17.93
CA CYS A 13 -6.95 -3.75 18.07
C CYS A 13 -6.24 -4.59 19.14
N ASN A 14 -6.99 -5.18 20.08
CA ASN A 14 -6.41 -5.98 21.18
C ASN A 14 -5.73 -7.28 20.72
N TYR A 15 -6.00 -7.72 19.49
CA TYR A 15 -5.39 -8.89 18.86
C TYR A 15 -4.18 -8.53 17.98
N CYS A 16 -3.88 -7.24 17.79
CA CYS A 16 -2.71 -6.80 17.05
C CYS A 16 -1.47 -6.88 17.94
N SER A 17 -0.35 -7.36 17.39
CA SER A 17 0.92 -7.47 18.12
C SER A 17 1.61 -6.11 18.26
N ASP A 18 1.78 -5.64 19.49
CA ASP A 18 2.48 -4.39 19.79
C ASP A 18 3.90 -4.32 19.19
N THR A 19 4.53 -5.47 18.94
CA THR A 19 5.84 -5.57 18.27
C THR A 19 5.82 -5.04 16.83
N TYR A 20 4.69 -5.16 16.12
CA TYR A 20 4.58 -4.84 14.69
C TYR A 20 3.78 -3.54 14.40
N TYR A 21 3.20 -2.88 15.41
CA TYR A 21 2.32 -1.70 15.25
C TYR A 21 2.81 -0.43 15.97
N GLY A 22 4.12 -0.33 16.22
CA GLY A 22 4.76 0.76 16.98
C GLY A 22 4.85 2.12 16.29
N GLY A 23 4.14 2.36 15.18
CA GLY A 23 4.07 3.70 14.56
C GLY A 23 5.33 4.14 13.82
N MET A 24 6.20 3.20 13.42
CA MET A 24 7.42 3.55 12.69
C MET A 24 7.07 3.94 11.25
N ARG A 25 7.54 5.12 10.86
CA ARG A 25 7.53 5.57 9.48
C ARG A 25 8.83 5.15 8.78
N PRO A 26 8.80 4.92 7.46
CA PRO A 26 9.99 4.61 6.70
C PRO A 26 10.99 5.78 6.80
N LYS A 27 12.28 5.46 6.97
CA LYS A 27 13.38 6.45 7.03
C LYS A 27 13.98 6.77 5.66
N TYR A 28 13.35 6.28 4.59
CA TYR A 28 13.78 6.40 3.21
C TYR A 28 12.57 6.77 2.34
N ASP A 29 12.82 7.31 1.16
CA ASP A 29 11.77 7.63 0.20
C ASP A 29 11.30 6.37 -0.52
N VAL A 30 10.20 5.80 -0.03
CA VAL A 30 9.60 4.59 -0.61
C VAL A 30 9.19 4.80 -2.07
N LYS A 31 8.71 6.00 -2.42
CA LYS A 31 8.29 6.30 -3.80
C LYS A 31 9.49 6.30 -4.74
N ASN A 32 10.61 6.88 -4.31
CA ASN A 32 11.84 6.89 -5.10
C ASN A 32 12.36 5.46 -5.33
N VAL A 33 12.43 4.64 -4.28
CA VAL A 33 12.87 3.23 -4.39
C VAL A 33 11.99 2.45 -5.37
N LEU A 34 10.66 2.57 -5.25
CA LEU A 34 9.74 1.89 -6.18
C LEU A 34 9.87 2.40 -7.62
N SER A 35 10.15 3.70 -7.79
CA SER A 35 10.38 4.29 -9.11
C SER A 35 11.68 3.78 -9.75
N GLU A 36 12.75 3.66 -8.97
CA GLU A 36 14.02 3.08 -9.43
C GLU A 36 13.87 1.60 -9.81
N LEU A 37 13.15 0.81 -8.99
CA LEU A 37 12.85 -0.59 -9.31
C LEU A 37 12.03 -0.73 -10.60
N TYR A 38 11.06 0.15 -10.81
CA TYR A 38 10.29 0.19 -12.06
C TYR A 38 11.17 0.56 -13.26
N ASN A 39 11.96 1.64 -13.15
CA ASN A 39 12.82 2.13 -14.23
C ASN A 39 13.92 1.13 -14.64
N ASN A 40 14.34 0.28 -13.70
CA ASN A 40 15.31 -0.79 -13.95
C ASN A 40 14.65 -2.10 -14.38
N ASN A 41 13.38 -2.09 -14.81
CA ASN A 41 12.57 -3.24 -15.22
C ASN A 41 12.47 -4.37 -14.16
N SER A 42 12.80 -4.09 -12.90
CA SER A 42 12.82 -5.09 -11.83
C SER A 42 11.41 -5.52 -11.39
N LEU A 43 10.37 -4.83 -11.88
CA LEU A 43 8.96 -5.10 -11.58
C LEU A 43 8.17 -5.61 -12.79
N GLU A 44 8.81 -5.88 -13.94
CA GLU A 44 8.15 -6.28 -15.19
C GLU A 44 7.30 -7.56 -15.03
N GLU A 45 7.82 -8.55 -14.28
CA GLU A 45 7.11 -9.80 -14.01
C GLU A 45 6.24 -9.77 -12.73
N CYS A 46 6.03 -8.60 -12.13
CA CYS A 46 5.22 -8.47 -10.92
C CYS A 46 3.74 -8.72 -11.23
N LYS A 47 3.23 -9.91 -10.88
CA LYS A 47 1.81 -10.26 -11.11
C LYS A 47 0.86 -9.83 -10.00
N SER A 48 1.38 -9.45 -8.83
CA SER A 48 0.56 -9.07 -7.68
C SER A 48 1.28 -8.08 -6.76
N VAL A 49 0.54 -7.09 -6.27
CA VAL A 49 0.97 -6.15 -5.24
C VAL A 49 -0.02 -6.19 -4.07
N VAL A 50 0.49 -6.57 -2.90
CA VAL A 50 -0.31 -6.70 -1.68
C VAL A 50 0.11 -5.61 -0.70
N TRP A 51 -0.83 -4.78 -0.29
CA TRP A 51 -0.61 -3.67 0.64
C TRP A 51 -1.05 -4.06 2.05
N GLY A 52 -0.18 -3.79 3.01
CA GLY A 52 -0.47 -3.96 4.43
C GLY A 52 0.43 -3.08 5.29
N GLY A 53 0.70 -3.53 6.51
CA GLY A 53 1.44 -2.77 7.52
C GLY A 53 0.55 -2.50 8.72
N GLY A 54 0.60 -1.28 9.24
CA GLY A 54 -0.40 -0.80 10.20
C GLY A 54 -1.75 -0.56 9.52
N GLU A 55 -1.99 0.67 9.08
CA GLU A 55 -3.11 1.02 8.21
C GLU A 55 -2.57 1.77 6.98
N PRO A 56 -2.60 1.17 5.77
CA PRO A 56 -2.06 1.80 4.57
C PRO A 56 -2.63 3.19 4.32
N LEU A 57 -3.95 3.38 4.46
CA LEU A 57 -4.60 4.65 4.18
C LEU A 57 -4.28 5.73 5.21
N ALA A 58 -3.78 5.35 6.39
CA ALA A 58 -3.34 6.29 7.42
C ALA A 58 -2.01 6.99 7.06
N ASP A 59 -1.28 6.50 6.07
CA ASP A 59 -0.10 7.17 5.52
C ASP A 59 -0.48 8.29 4.55
N ASN A 60 0.20 9.43 4.63
CA ASN A 60 -0.03 10.56 3.71
C ASN A 60 0.54 10.32 2.31
N GLY A 61 1.55 9.45 2.18
CA GLY A 61 2.18 9.08 0.91
C GLY A 61 1.49 7.94 0.18
N PHE A 62 0.57 7.23 0.83
CA PHE A 62 -0.10 6.04 0.27
C PHE A 62 -0.71 6.32 -1.11
N GLU A 63 -1.60 7.30 -1.24
CA GLU A 63 -2.32 7.53 -2.49
C GLU A 63 -1.38 7.84 -3.65
N GLY A 64 -0.31 8.60 -3.41
CA GLY A 64 0.68 8.94 -4.43
C GLY A 64 1.48 7.74 -4.92
N ILE A 65 1.87 6.83 -4.01
CA ILE A 65 2.57 5.59 -4.38
C ILE A 65 1.60 4.60 -5.04
N PHE A 66 0.39 4.50 -4.52
CA PHE A 66 -0.65 3.62 -5.03
C PHE A 66 -1.03 3.99 -6.48
N GLN A 67 -1.25 5.28 -6.75
CA GLN A 67 -1.49 5.77 -8.12
C GLN A 67 -0.28 5.54 -9.04
N PHE A 68 0.94 5.73 -8.54
CA PHE A 68 2.15 5.43 -9.32
C PHE A 68 2.19 3.95 -9.72
N LEU A 69 2.02 3.03 -8.78
CA LEU A 69 2.08 1.60 -9.07
C LEU A 69 0.94 1.17 -9.99
N THR A 70 -0.30 1.51 -9.68
CA THR A 70 -1.47 1.11 -10.49
C THR A 70 -1.47 1.68 -11.91
N LYS A 71 -0.81 2.83 -12.12
CA LYS A 71 -0.65 3.41 -13.47
C LYS A 71 0.44 2.74 -14.29
N ASN A 72 1.51 2.27 -13.66
CA ASN A 72 2.72 1.82 -14.36
C ASN A 72 2.92 0.29 -14.34
N ILE A 73 2.30 -0.42 -13.40
CA ILE A 73 2.52 -1.86 -13.19
C ILE A 73 1.18 -2.58 -13.28
N HIS A 74 1.06 -3.42 -14.30
CA HIS A 74 -0.12 -4.24 -14.52
C HIS A 74 -0.06 -5.51 -13.65
N ALA A 75 -0.69 -5.44 -12.48
CA ALA A 75 -0.70 -6.49 -11.48
C ALA A 75 -2.07 -6.59 -10.80
N ASN A 76 -2.32 -7.70 -10.10
CA ASN A 76 -3.44 -7.80 -9.17
C ASN A 76 -3.14 -7.04 -7.88
N TYR A 77 -3.98 -6.07 -7.52
CA TYR A 77 -3.81 -5.27 -6.32
C TYR A 77 -4.76 -5.75 -5.21
N LYS A 78 -4.19 -6.01 -4.03
CA LYS A 78 -4.94 -6.32 -2.82
C LYS A 78 -4.52 -5.40 -1.70
N ILE A 79 -5.48 -4.83 -0.97
CA ILE A 79 -5.22 -3.90 0.12
C ILE A 79 -5.88 -4.40 1.39
N PHE A 80 -5.07 -4.67 2.41
CA PHE A 80 -5.56 -4.96 3.75
C PHE A 80 -5.76 -3.64 4.49
N THR A 81 -7.00 -3.32 4.86
CA THR A 81 -7.35 -2.04 5.48
C THR A 81 -8.52 -2.17 6.45
N ASN A 82 -8.48 -1.38 7.53
CA ASN A 82 -9.60 -1.23 8.45
C ASN A 82 -10.78 -0.42 7.89
N SER A 83 -10.66 0.14 6.68
CA SER A 83 -11.72 0.85 5.95
C SER A 83 -12.29 2.10 6.65
N ILE A 84 -11.59 2.67 7.63
CA ILE A 84 -12.05 3.89 8.34
C ILE A 84 -11.87 5.14 7.49
N LYS A 85 -10.77 5.22 6.75
CA LYS A 85 -10.46 6.38 5.91
C LYS A 85 -10.88 6.13 4.48
N TYR A 86 -11.77 6.96 3.96
CA TYR A 86 -12.14 6.93 2.56
C TYR A 86 -11.00 7.41 1.66
N SER A 87 -10.78 6.71 0.55
CA SER A 87 -9.89 7.12 -0.53
C SER A 87 -10.61 7.00 -1.86
N LYS A 88 -10.82 8.14 -2.53
CA LYS A 88 -11.46 8.18 -3.85
C LYS A 88 -10.65 7.42 -4.90
N PRO A 89 -9.31 7.58 -5.02
CA PRO A 89 -8.51 6.79 -5.96
C PRO A 89 -8.65 5.27 -5.77
N LEU A 90 -8.71 4.80 -4.52
CA LEU A 90 -8.93 3.40 -4.22
C LEU A 90 -10.33 2.95 -4.66
N ASN A 91 -11.36 3.69 -4.26
CA ASN A 91 -12.75 3.39 -4.62
C ASN A 91 -12.98 3.33 -6.13
N ASP A 92 -12.40 4.28 -6.88
CA ASP A 92 -12.51 4.31 -8.34
C ASP A 92 -11.90 3.06 -9.00
N LEU A 93 -10.84 2.48 -8.43
CA LEU A 93 -10.23 1.25 -8.93
C LEU A 93 -10.95 -0.02 -8.46
N ILE A 94 -11.54 -0.01 -7.27
CA ILE A 94 -12.44 -1.09 -6.81
C ILE A 94 -13.65 -1.19 -7.75
N SER A 95 -14.27 -0.06 -8.12
CA SER A 95 -15.43 -0.05 -9.03
C SER A 95 -15.15 -0.57 -10.44
N LYS A 96 -13.87 -0.76 -10.78
CA LYS A 96 -13.40 -1.29 -12.06
C LYS A 96 -12.87 -2.73 -11.95
N ASP A 97 -13.03 -3.35 -10.78
CA ASP A 97 -12.49 -4.68 -10.45
C ASP A 97 -10.96 -4.80 -10.62
N LEU A 98 -10.23 -3.68 -10.53
CA LEU A 98 -8.77 -3.64 -10.65
C LEU A 98 -8.05 -3.85 -9.31
N VAL A 99 -8.75 -3.58 -8.20
CA VAL A 99 -8.22 -3.63 -6.85
C VAL A 99 -9.26 -4.29 -5.94
N THR A 100 -8.78 -5.12 -5.01
CA THR A 100 -9.61 -5.71 -3.96
C THR A 100 -9.18 -5.21 -2.59
N ILE A 101 -10.14 -5.06 -1.68
CA ILE A 101 -9.86 -4.76 -0.25
C ILE A 101 -10.23 -5.95 0.62
N THR A 102 -9.55 -6.12 1.75
CA THR A 102 -9.84 -7.13 2.79
C THR A 102 -9.64 -6.54 4.16
#